data_AF-A0A3B9K6F6-F1
#
_entry.id   AF-A0A3B9K6F6-F1
#
_cell.length_a   1.000
_cell.length_b   1.000
_cell.length_c   1.000
_cell.angle_alpha   90.00
_cell.angle_beta   90.00
_cell.angle_gamma   90.00
#
_symmetry.space_group_name_H-M   'P 1'
#
loop_
_entity.id
_entity.type
_entity.pdbx_description
1 polymer ?
#
loop_
_entity_poly.entity_id
_entity_poly.type
_entity_poly.pdbx_seq_one_letter_code
_entity_poly.pdbx_strand_id
1 'polypeptide(L)'
;MTLDMFLERSGISLILFAVCLYYAWRVLVMKDLSSIRSKDKPPARDPEGYCRAAGRLILFFSAASFVMSLLMVVSPLAGLLEIVAATACLGIAWKNVEKRYGA
;
A
#
# COMPACT_ATOMS: atom_id res chain seq x y z
N MET A 1 17.08 -2.04 -24.34
CA MET A 1 15.73 -2.29 -23.83
C MET A 1 14.92 -1.02 -24.04
N THR A 2 13.91 -1.07 -24.91
CA THR A 2 13.04 0.07 -25.21
C THR A 2 12.18 0.41 -24.00
N LEU A 3 12.07 1.70 -23.68
CA LEU A 3 11.24 2.21 -22.59
C LEU A 3 9.79 1.73 -22.70
N ASP A 4 9.31 1.48 -23.91
CA ASP A 4 8.01 0.89 -24.21
C ASP A 4 7.79 -0.47 -23.52
N MET A 5 8.77 -1.39 -23.59
CA MET A 5 8.66 -2.69 -22.93
C MET A 5 8.66 -2.57 -21.40
N PHE A 6 9.37 -1.58 -20.85
CA PHE A 6 9.40 -1.32 -19.42
C PHE A 6 8.07 -0.75 -18.94
N LEU A 7 7.48 0.17 -19.72
CA LEU A 7 6.21 0.80 -19.42
C LEU A 7 5.03 -0.17 -19.59
N GLU A 8 5.05 -1.05 -20.58
CA GLU A 8 4.04 -2.11 -20.74
C GLU A 8 4.08 -3.14 -19.60
N ARG A 9 5.28 -3.55 -19.14
CA ARG A 9 5.40 -4.53 -18.04
C ARG A 9 5.19 -3.93 -16.65
N SER A 10 5.64 -2.70 -16.45
CA SER A 10 5.79 -2.10 -15.11
C SER A 10 4.87 -0.90 -14.89
N GLY A 11 4.15 -0.45 -15.92
CA GLY A 11 3.29 0.73 -15.86
C GLY A 11 2.20 0.62 -14.80
N ILE A 12 1.58 -0.56 -14.65
CA ILE A 12 0.57 -0.82 -13.61
C ILE A 12 1.19 -0.68 -12.22
N SER A 13 2.36 -1.28 -11.99
CA SER A 13 3.07 -1.22 -10.70
C SER A 13 3.53 0.20 -10.35
N LEU A 14 3.96 0.99 -11.35
CA LEU A 14 4.35 2.39 -11.17
C LEU A 14 3.17 3.30 -10.82
N ILE A 15 2.02 3.10 -11.46
CA ILE A 15 0.79 3.82 -11.11
C ILE A 15 0.35 3.45 -9.70
N LEU A 16 0.36 2.16 -9.36
CA LEU A 16 0.04 1.69 -8.01
C LEU A 16 0.98 2.31 -6.96
N PHE A 17 2.28 2.36 -7.26
CA PHE A 17 3.29 3.00 -6.42
C PHE A 17 2.96 4.47 -6.15
N ALA A 18 2.68 5.24 -7.19
CA ALA A 18 2.37 6.67 -7.07
C ALA A 18 1.09 6.92 -6.28
N VAL A 19 0.03 6.14 -6.55
CA VAL A 19 -1.24 6.23 -5.83
C VAL A 19 -1.06 5.85 -4.35
N CYS A 20 -0.40 4.74 -4.06
CA CYS A 20 -0.14 4.33 -2.69
C CYS A 20 0.73 5.34 -1.94
N LEU A 21 1.74 5.92 -2.59
CA LEU A 21 2.59 6.95 -1.99
C LEU A 21 1.78 8.20 -1.64
N TYR A 22 0.90 8.65 -2.54
CA TYR A 22 0.00 9.76 -2.31
C TYR A 22 -0.93 9.51 -1.12
N TYR A 23 -1.59 8.35 -1.06
CA TYR A 23 -2.46 8.00 0.06
C TYR A 23 -1.70 7.83 1.37
N ALA A 24 -0.51 7.23 1.34
CA ALA A 24 0.32 7.10 2.52
C ALA A 24 0.74 8.46 3.08
N TRP A 25 1.18 9.38 2.21
CA TRP A 25 1.47 10.76 2.57
C TRP A 25 0.25 11.46 3.15
N ARG A 26 -0.89 11.40 2.46
CA ARG A 26 -2.14 12.03 2.88
C ARG A 26 -2.57 11.55 4.27
N VAL A 27 -2.48 10.26 4.52
CA VAL A 27 -2.94 9.66 5.79
C VAL A 27 -1.95 9.92 6.93
N LEU A 28 -0.65 9.94 6.65
CA LEU A 28 0.36 10.24 7.66
C LEU A 28 0.40 11.72 8.03
N VAL A 29 0.25 12.62 7.05
CA VAL A 29 0.41 14.06 7.24
C VAL A 29 -0.92 14.74 7.55
N MET A 30 -1.98 14.46 6.79
CA MET A 30 -3.30 15.07 7.02
C MET A 30 -4.13 14.32 8.07
N LYS A 31 -3.64 13.18 8.58
CA LYS A 31 -4.36 12.30 9.52
C LYS A 31 -5.79 11.99 9.07
N ASP A 32 -6.01 11.95 7.75
CA ASP A 32 -7.34 11.85 7.16
C ASP A 32 -7.88 10.42 7.22
N LEU A 33 -8.50 10.08 8.35
CA LEU A 33 -9.08 8.76 8.62
C LEU A 33 -10.21 8.43 7.64
N SER A 34 -10.92 9.45 7.14
CA SER A 34 -12.06 9.30 6.24
C SER A 34 -11.68 8.80 4.85
N SER A 35 -10.41 8.99 4.47
CA SER A 35 -9.85 8.51 3.21
C SER A 35 -9.55 7.00 3.21
N ILE A 36 -9.47 6.37 4.38
CA ILE A 36 -9.11 4.94 4.52
C ILE A 36 -10.24 4.13 5.14
N ARG A 37 -10.89 4.66 6.17
CA ARG A 37 -11.93 3.94 6.90
C ARG A 37 -13.27 4.13 6.19
N SER A 38 -13.97 3.02 5.93
CA SER A 38 -15.33 3.06 5.38
C SER A 38 -16.24 3.89 6.28
N LYS A 39 -17.09 4.74 5.68
CA LYS A 39 -18.04 5.60 6.40
C LYS A 39 -19.02 4.83 7.29
N ASP A 40 -19.28 3.56 6.96
CA ASP A 40 -20.14 2.64 7.73
C ASP A 40 -19.52 2.07 9.01
N LYS A 41 -18.20 2.22 9.24
CA LYS A 41 -17.58 1.69 10.47
C LYS A 41 -17.70 2.70 11.61
N PRO A 42 -17.98 2.25 12.85
CA PRO A 42 -17.95 3.11 14.05
C PRO A 42 -16.63 3.89 14.15
N PRO A 43 -16.58 5.05 14.84
CA PRO A 43 -15.36 5.85 14.95
C PRO A 43 -14.21 5.03 15.56
N ALA A 44 -12.99 5.24 15.07
CA ALA A 44 -11.80 4.58 15.64
C ALA A 44 -11.66 4.94 17.11
N ARG A 45 -11.30 3.94 17.95
CA ARG A 45 -11.00 4.19 19.36
C ARG A 45 -9.84 5.18 19.54
N ASP A 46 -8.87 5.14 18.62
CA ASP A 46 -7.80 6.13 18.51
C ASP A 46 -7.55 6.45 17.01
N PRO A 47 -8.09 7.58 16.50
CA PRO A 47 -7.98 7.95 15.09
C PRO A 47 -6.55 8.30 14.69
N GLU A 48 -5.75 8.90 15.58
CA GLU A 48 -4.38 9.28 15.25
C GLU A 48 -3.44 8.07 15.19
N GLY A 49 -3.59 7.15 16.15
CA GLY A 49 -2.86 5.88 16.17
C GLY A 49 -3.19 5.01 14.95
N TYR A 50 -4.46 4.98 14.56
CA TYR A 50 -4.91 4.28 13.35
C TYR A 50 -4.26 4.88 12.09
N CYS A 51 -4.32 6.21 11.91
CA CYS A 51 -3.71 6.89 10.75
C CYS A 51 -2.20 6.65 10.67
N ARG A 52 -1.47 6.70 11.79
CA ARG A 52 -0.03 6.39 11.81
C ARG A 52 0.26 4.94 11.41
N ALA A 53 -0.48 3.99 11.95
CA ALA A 53 -0.25 2.57 11.69
C ALA A 53 -0.65 2.18 10.25
N ALA A 54 -1.83 2.62 9.80
CA ALA A 54 -2.31 2.41 8.44
C ALA A 54 -1.43 3.12 7.40
N GLY A 55 -1.05 4.38 7.65
CA GLY A 55 -0.16 5.13 6.77
C GLY A 55 1.21 4.49 6.62
N ARG A 56 1.79 3.94 7.71
CA ARG A 56 3.05 3.18 7.66
C ARG A 56 2.92 1.87 6.87
N LEU A 57 1.75 1.23 6.95
CA LEU A 57 1.39 0.05 6.16
C LEU A 57 1.30 0.36 4.66
N ILE A 58 0.64 1.45 4.29
CA ILE A 58 0.54 1.88 2.89
C ILE A 58 1.92 2.31 2.36
N LEU A 59 2.75 2.98 3.17
CA LEU A 59 4.14 3.27 2.80
C LEU A 59 4.94 1.99 2.52
N PHE A 60 4.80 0.97 3.36
CA PHE A 60 5.46 -0.33 3.12
C PHE A 60 5.01 -0.96 1.80
N PHE A 61 3.71 -0.91 1.51
CA PHE A 61 3.16 -1.43 0.26
C PHE A 61 3.58 -0.63 -0.98
N SER A 62 3.71 0.69 -0.84
CA SER A 62 4.29 1.54 -1.88
C SER A 62 5.74 1.11 -2.14
N ALA A 63 6.58 0.98 -1.11
CA ALA A 63 7.95 0.50 -1.27
C ALA A 63 8.02 -0.89 -1.95
N ALA A 64 7.13 -1.83 -1.56
CA ALA A 64 7.03 -3.13 -2.20
C ALA A 64 6.60 -3.04 -3.69
N SER A 65 5.68 -2.14 -4.02
CA SER A 65 5.25 -1.90 -5.41
C SER A 65 6.41 -1.36 -6.28
N PHE A 66 7.29 -0.56 -5.69
CA PHE A 66 8.50 -0.08 -6.36
C PHE A 66 9.51 -1.20 -6.59
N VAL A 67 9.73 -2.06 -5.58
CA VAL A 67 10.60 -3.24 -5.70
C VAL A 67 10.07 -4.20 -6.77
N MET A 68 8.75 -4.44 -6.79
CA MET A 68 8.08 -5.21 -7.85
C MET A 68 8.34 -4.64 -9.25
N SER A 69 8.30 -3.31 -9.41
CA SER A 69 8.59 -2.67 -10.71
C SER A 69 10.01 -2.94 -11.19
N LEU A 70 10.98 -3.05 -10.27
CA LEU A 70 12.35 -3.46 -10.60
C LEU A 70 12.43 -4.95 -10.92
N LEU A 71 11.72 -5.80 -10.17
CA LEU A 71 11.70 -7.25 -10.39
C LEU A 71 11.06 -7.63 -11.72
N MET A 72 10.04 -6.90 -12.20
CA MET A 72 9.41 -7.12 -13.51
C MET A 72 10.39 -7.07 -14.69
N VAL A 73 11.50 -6.33 -14.56
CA VAL A 73 12.57 -6.26 -15.57
C VAL A 73 13.39 -7.54 -15.60
N VAL A 74 13.64 -8.14 -14.43
CA VAL A 74 14.51 -9.31 -14.27
C VAL A 74 13.71 -10.60 -14.46
N SER A 75 12.60 -10.75 -13.74
CA SER A 75 11.71 -11.91 -13.78
C SER A 75 10.26 -11.52 -13.44
N PRO A 76 9.32 -11.61 -14.40
CA PRO A 76 7.91 -11.35 -14.15
C PRO A 76 7.30 -12.25 -13.09
N LEU A 77 7.70 -13.53 -13.06
CA LEU A 77 7.25 -14.51 -12.08
C LEU A 77 7.67 -14.12 -10.66
N ALA A 78 8.89 -13.60 -10.49
CA ALA A 78 9.36 -13.15 -9.18
C ALA A 78 8.58 -11.91 -8.70
N GLY A 79 8.34 -10.94 -9.57
CA GLY A 79 7.50 -9.78 -9.25
C GLY A 79 6.05 -10.17 -8.91
N LEU A 80 5.49 -11.17 -9.61
CA LEU A 80 4.14 -11.68 -9.31
C LEU A 80 4.08 -12.35 -7.93
N LEU A 81 5.07 -13.17 -7.57
CA LEU A 81 5.14 -13.80 -6.25
C LEU A 81 5.32 -12.76 -5.14
N GLU A 82 6.15 -11.75 -5.37
CA GLU A 82 6.39 -10.67 -4.42
C GLU A 82 5.09 -9.90 -4.12
N ILE A 83 4.34 -9.47 -5.13
CA ILE A 83 3.12 -8.68 -4.91
C ILE A 83 2.02 -9.48 -4.20
N VAL A 84 1.92 -10.78 -4.49
CA VAL A 84 1.00 -11.69 -3.79
C VAL A 84 1.38 -11.81 -2.32
N ALA A 85 2.68 -12.00 -2.03
CA ALA A 85 3.18 -12.04 -0.65
C ALA A 85 2.98 -10.70 0.07
N ALA A 86 3.29 -9.58 -0.58
CA ALA A 86 3.12 -8.24 -0.03
C ALA A 86 1.65 -7.92 0.28
N THR A 87 0.73 -8.30 -0.60
CA THR A 87 -0.71 -8.12 -0.40
C THR A 87 -1.22 -8.98 0.76
N ALA A 88 -0.75 -10.22 0.90
CA ALA A 88 -1.10 -11.09 2.02
C ALA A 88 -0.58 -10.51 3.36
N CYS A 89 0.68 -10.06 3.41
CA CYS A 89 1.25 -9.40 4.57
C CYS A 89 0.47 -8.13 4.94
N LEU A 90 0.09 -7.32 3.95
CA LEU A 90 -0.70 -6.12 4.17
C LEU A 90 -2.07 -6.47 4.76
N GLY A 91 -2.77 -7.47 4.23
CA GLY A 91 -4.06 -7.91 4.75
C GLY A 91 -3.99 -8.39 6.21
N ILE A 92 -2.96 -9.15 6.57
CA ILE A 92 -2.75 -9.61 7.95
C ILE A 92 -2.42 -8.44 8.89
N ALA A 93 -1.50 -7.57 8.48
CA ALA A 93 -1.08 -6.42 9.27
C ALA A 93 -2.23 -5.41 9.44
N TRP A 94 -3.07 -5.24 8.43
CA TRP A 94 -4.27 -4.39 8.49
C TRP A 94 -5.28 -4.90 9.51
N LYS A 95 -5.51 -6.22 9.56
CA LYS A 95 -6.34 -6.83 10.61
C LYS A 95 -5.79 -6.55 12.01
N ASN A 96 -4.46 -6.51 12.18
CA ASN A 96 -3.86 -6.17 13.46
C ASN A 96 -4.05 -4.69 13.83
N VAL A 97 -3.97 -3.78 12.85
CA VAL A 97 -4.30 -2.36 13.06
C VAL A 97 -5.77 -2.20 13.45
N GLU A 98 -6.67 -2.91 12.77
CA GLU A 98 -8.10 -2.88 13.07
C GLU A 98 -8.43 -3.48 14.44
N LYS A 99 -7.76 -4.56 14.86
CA LYS A 99 -7.93 -5.09 16.22
C LYS A 99 -7.39 -4.16 17.31
N ARG A 100 -6.32 -3.42 17.05
CA ARG A 100 -5.67 -2.55 18.05
C ARG A 100 -6.31 -1.16 18.15
N TYR A 101 -6.73 -0.60 17.02
CA TYR A 101 -7.18 0.78 16.90
C TYR A 101 -8.58 0.91 16.27
N GLY A 102 -9.19 -0.22 15.88
CA GLY A 102 -10.62 -0.28 15.52
C GLY A 102 -11.53 0.01 16.71
N ALA A 103 -12.83 0.07 16.42
CA ALA A 103 -13.84 0.28 17.47
C ALA A 103 -14.02 -0.99 18.29
#